data_AF-A0A3N9N244-F1
#
_entry.id   AF-A0A3N9N244-F1
#
_cell.length_a   1.000
_cell.length_b   1.000
_cell.length_c   1.000
_cell.angle_alpha   90.00
_cell.angle_beta   90.00
_cell.angle_gamma   90.00
#
_symmetry.space_group_name_H-M   'P 1'
#
loop_
_entity.id
_entity.type
_entity.pdbx_description
1 polymer ?
#
loop_
_entity_poly.entity_id
_entity_poly.type
_entity_poly.pdbx_seq_one_letter_code
_entity_poly.pdbx_strand_id
1 'polypeptide(L)'
;MNYFCFSKMKTISRLVLTLLLYMHVKLFSQESLNDAAATLKIESDPPLAKVVIDGQEIGSTPLRIQLKSGKKMMELQLDGYKTEKRIIRVYENMIKSYQFRLKKLDVNLSIKVTPFDALINIDGKKYLNKNEFHLSSESHLFLFEKTGYESYRKHLYFKSGDRQLEISLEKKSISGAFIRSAVLPGWGQAYQDKHNKQYIFPLLFASTSIGTALSIINYNNSVDIYNSAKFNYQYSFKESDVNFYRNQMEESYNDLENAELMRKFFIISTISVWLWNVIDTIIVPPKWQDEILISTNLQNNRISTEFKFSIR
;
A
#
# COMPACT_ATOMS: atom_id res chain seq x y z
N MET A 1 -2.74 107.01 40.47
CA MET A 1 -3.86 106.05 40.24
C MET A 1 -3.52 105.04 39.13
N ASN A 2 -2.30 104.45 39.11
CA ASN A 2 -1.82 103.64 37.97
C ASN A 2 -1.36 102.21 38.31
N TYR A 3 -1.49 101.75 39.55
CA TYR A 3 -1.08 100.39 39.93
C TYR A 3 -2.15 99.31 39.73
N PHE A 4 -3.42 99.70 39.50
CA PHE A 4 -4.53 98.76 39.40
C PHE A 4 -4.66 98.12 38.00
N CYS A 5 -4.13 98.75 36.95
CA CYS A 5 -4.28 98.28 35.57
C CYS A 5 -3.25 97.19 35.19
N PHE A 6 -2.02 97.29 35.71
CA PHE A 6 -0.93 96.35 35.38
C PHE A 6 -1.10 94.96 36.03
N SER A 7 -1.71 94.89 37.21
CA SER A 7 -2.00 93.64 37.92
C SER A 7 -3.06 92.80 37.18
N LYS A 8 -4.17 93.43 36.76
CA LYS A 8 -5.23 92.72 36.00
C LYS A 8 -4.74 92.18 34.65
N MET A 9 -3.86 92.90 33.94
CA MET A 9 -3.31 92.42 32.66
C MET A 9 -2.40 91.18 32.81
N LYS A 10 -1.56 91.10 33.86
CA LYS A 10 -0.72 89.90 34.11
C LYS A 10 -1.56 88.67 34.43
N THR A 11 -2.67 88.84 35.15
CA THR A 11 -3.57 87.75 35.51
C THR A 11 -4.38 87.27 34.29
N ILE A 12 -4.87 88.19 33.45
CA ILE A 12 -5.56 87.85 32.20
C ILE A 12 -4.60 87.17 31.22
N SER A 13 -3.36 87.64 31.09
CA SER A 13 -2.34 87.02 30.24
C SER A 13 -1.99 85.61 30.70
N ARG A 14 -1.84 85.38 32.01
CA ARG A 14 -1.63 84.02 32.55
C ARG A 14 -2.83 83.11 32.31
N LEU A 15 -4.05 83.61 32.50
CA LEU A 15 -5.29 82.85 32.24
C LEU A 15 -5.46 82.50 30.75
N VAL A 16 -5.17 83.43 29.84
CA VAL A 16 -5.26 83.19 28.39
C VAL A 16 -4.15 82.23 27.95
N LEU A 17 -2.94 82.37 28.48
CA LEU A 17 -1.83 81.46 28.17
C LEU A 17 -2.07 80.06 28.73
N THR A 18 -2.58 79.91 29.96
CA THR A 18 -2.93 78.60 30.52
C THR A 18 -4.13 77.99 29.81
N LEU A 19 -5.11 78.79 29.38
CA LEU A 19 -6.24 78.30 28.57
C LEU A 19 -5.78 77.86 27.18
N LEU A 20 -4.86 78.60 26.55
CA LEU A 20 -4.27 78.24 25.25
C LEU A 20 -3.38 77.00 25.36
N LEU A 21 -2.59 76.89 26.44
CA LEU A 21 -1.80 75.69 26.73
C LEU A 21 -2.70 74.49 27.03
N TYR A 22 -3.75 74.68 27.83
CA TYR A 22 -4.73 73.66 28.13
C TYR A 22 -5.49 73.23 26.88
N MET A 23 -5.90 74.16 26.02
CA MET A 23 -6.49 73.86 24.72
C MET A 23 -5.51 73.11 23.81
N HIS A 24 -4.25 73.52 23.70
CA HIS A 24 -3.24 72.83 22.90
C HIS A 24 -2.96 71.41 23.42
N VAL A 25 -2.80 71.24 24.74
CA VAL A 25 -2.60 69.93 25.37
C VAL A 25 -3.84 69.04 25.19
N LYS A 26 -5.04 69.59 25.29
CA LYS A 26 -6.31 68.85 25.15
C LYS A 26 -6.61 68.49 23.70
N LEU A 27 -6.26 69.37 22.74
CA LEU A 27 -6.30 69.10 21.30
C LEU A 27 -5.30 68.02 20.88
N PHE A 28 -4.12 67.97 21.52
CA PHE A 28 -3.11 66.95 21.23
C PHE A 28 -3.43 65.58 21.85
N SER A 29 -4.26 65.53 22.91
CA SER A 29 -4.61 64.28 23.62
C SER A 29 -5.74 63.44 22.98
N GLN A 30 -6.33 63.87 21.87
CA GLN A 30 -7.46 63.17 21.22
C GLN A 30 -7.10 62.32 20.00
N GLU A 31 -5.82 62.20 19.62
CA GLU A 31 -5.37 61.27 18.58
C GLU A 31 -4.95 59.90 19.13
N SER A 32 -5.63 59.37 20.15
CA SER A 32 -5.66 57.92 20.31
C SER A 32 -6.61 57.37 19.24
N LEU A 33 -6.08 57.16 18.03
CA LEU A 33 -6.72 56.38 16.97
C LEU A 33 -7.27 55.11 17.61
N ASN A 34 -8.57 55.09 17.81
CA ASN A 34 -9.31 53.97 18.33
C ASN A 34 -9.24 52.91 17.23
N ASP A 35 -8.20 52.09 17.28
CA ASP A 35 -7.86 51.12 16.25
C ASP A 35 -8.86 49.97 16.38
N ALA A 36 -10.06 50.21 15.86
CA ALA A 36 -11.21 49.39 16.13
C ALA A 36 -11.00 48.01 15.50
N ALA A 37 -10.56 47.09 16.35
CA ALA A 37 -10.23 45.73 15.98
C ALA A 37 -11.50 44.89 15.88
N ALA A 38 -11.54 44.01 14.90
CA ALA A 38 -12.54 42.97 14.78
C ALA A 38 -11.91 41.61 15.07
N THR A 39 -12.70 40.68 15.60
CA THR A 39 -12.25 39.30 15.80
C THR A 39 -12.66 38.43 14.61
N LEU A 40 -11.70 37.85 13.91
CA LEU A 40 -11.96 36.88 12.86
C LEU A 40 -11.73 35.46 13.36
N LYS A 41 -12.63 34.55 12.98
CA LYS A 41 -12.43 33.11 13.05
C LYS A 41 -12.21 32.60 11.62
N ILE A 42 -11.10 31.92 11.37
CA ILE A 42 -10.72 31.42 10.05
C ILE A 42 -10.56 29.90 10.15
N GLU A 43 -11.33 29.19 9.35
CA GLU A 43 -11.34 27.73 9.29
C GLU A 43 -11.10 27.28 7.85
N SER A 44 -10.44 26.15 7.69
CA SER A 44 -10.29 25.51 6.38
C SER A 44 -10.55 24.01 6.46
N ASP A 45 -10.98 23.46 5.34
CA ASP A 45 -11.08 22.04 5.06
C ASP A 45 -10.17 21.72 3.85
N PRO A 46 -9.06 21.00 4.04
CA PRO A 46 -8.55 20.45 5.31
C PRO A 46 -8.01 21.53 6.29
N PRO A 47 -7.85 21.21 7.59
CA PRO A 47 -7.26 22.12 8.58
C PRO A 47 -5.73 22.28 8.40
N LEU A 48 -5.09 23.11 9.22
CA LEU A 48 -3.65 23.40 9.23
C LEU A 48 -3.15 24.19 8.01
N ALA A 49 -4.04 24.88 7.31
CA ALA A 49 -3.64 25.78 6.22
C ALA A 49 -2.98 27.03 6.81
N LYS A 50 -1.80 27.38 6.30
CA LYS A 50 -1.09 28.61 6.62
C LYS A 50 -1.90 29.81 6.14
N VAL A 51 -2.14 30.75 7.04
CA VAL A 51 -2.90 31.98 6.80
C VAL A 51 -1.93 33.15 6.67
N VAL A 52 -1.97 33.82 5.52
CA VAL A 52 -1.19 35.02 5.21
C VAL A 52 -2.17 36.18 5.02
N ILE A 53 -1.96 37.31 5.69
CA ILE A 53 -2.81 38.50 5.59
C ILE A 53 -1.93 39.70 5.26
N ASP A 54 -2.28 40.41 4.18
CA ASP A 54 -1.53 41.56 3.66
C ASP A 54 -0.02 41.24 3.47
N GLY A 55 0.29 40.00 3.10
CA GLY A 55 1.66 39.50 2.88
C GLY A 55 2.37 38.98 4.13
N GLN A 56 1.80 39.15 5.33
CA GLN A 56 2.38 38.66 6.58
C GLN A 56 1.77 37.32 7.00
N GLU A 57 2.62 36.35 7.35
CA GLU A 57 2.19 35.08 7.94
C GLU A 57 1.66 35.31 9.37
N ILE A 58 0.41 34.90 9.60
CA ILE A 58 -0.28 35.12 10.89
C ILE A 58 -0.33 33.83 11.72
N GLY A 59 -0.49 32.67 11.07
CA GLY A 59 -0.63 31.38 11.75
C GLY A 59 -1.23 30.32 10.84
N SER A 60 -1.85 29.29 11.42
CA SER A 60 -2.51 28.19 10.67
C SER A 60 -3.94 27.97 11.14
N THR A 61 -4.82 27.50 10.24
CA THR A 61 -6.23 27.20 10.57
C THR A 61 -6.38 25.95 11.46
N PRO A 62 -7.40 25.86 12.32
CA PRO A 62 -8.32 26.94 12.71
C PRO A 62 -7.62 28.07 13.47
N LEU A 63 -7.89 29.31 13.09
CA LEU A 63 -7.21 30.49 13.61
C LEU A 63 -8.24 31.52 14.11
N ARG A 64 -8.03 32.07 15.32
CA ARG A 64 -8.79 33.21 15.83
C ARG A 64 -7.85 34.39 16.06
N ILE A 65 -8.11 35.50 15.38
CA ILE A 65 -7.22 36.68 15.39
C ILE A 65 -8.02 37.97 15.50
N GLN A 66 -7.39 38.98 16.10
CA GLN A 66 -7.89 40.35 16.08
C GLN A 66 -7.17 41.14 15.00
N LEU A 67 -7.92 41.82 14.14
CA LEU A 67 -7.38 42.62 13.04
C LEU A 67 -8.03 43.99 13.02
N LYS A 68 -7.23 45.00 12.70
CA LYS A 68 -7.70 46.36 12.42
C LYS A 68 -8.76 46.35 11.31
N SER A 69 -9.76 47.21 11.43
CA SER A 69 -10.78 47.42 10.40
C SER A 69 -10.16 47.80 9.06
N GLY A 70 -10.86 47.48 7.96
CA GLY A 70 -10.41 47.77 6.60
C GLY A 70 -10.48 46.59 5.63
N LYS A 71 -10.06 46.84 4.39
CA LYS A 71 -9.91 45.81 3.35
C LYS A 71 -8.54 45.14 3.52
N LYS A 72 -8.53 43.82 3.54
CA LYS A 72 -7.31 43.02 3.67
C LYS A 72 -7.27 41.90 2.63
N MET A 73 -6.10 41.60 2.09
CA MET A 73 -5.89 40.43 1.24
C MET A 73 -5.52 39.25 2.12
N MET A 74 -6.34 38.20 2.11
CA MET A 74 -6.05 36.97 2.83
C MET A 74 -5.73 35.85 1.85
N GLU A 75 -4.67 35.11 2.13
CA GLU A 75 -4.25 33.94 1.38
C GLU A 75 -4.17 32.73 2.31
N LEU A 76 -4.71 31.60 1.87
CA LEU A 76 -4.55 30.32 2.54
C LEU A 76 -3.65 29.42 1.70
N GLN A 77 -2.62 28.86 2.32
CA GLN A 77 -1.61 28.01 1.69
C GLN A 77 -1.51 26.68 2.43
N LEU A 78 -1.54 25.58 1.69
CA LEU A 78 -1.33 24.25 2.23
C LEU A 78 -0.63 23.38 1.17
N ASP A 79 0.35 22.58 1.56
CA ASP A 79 1.11 21.74 0.62
C ASP A 79 0.18 20.74 -0.09
N GLY A 80 0.29 20.64 -1.42
CA GLY A 80 -0.65 19.86 -2.24
C GLY A 80 -2.01 20.54 -2.52
N TYR A 81 -2.20 21.81 -2.15
CA TYR A 81 -3.44 22.54 -2.42
C TYR A 81 -3.19 23.84 -3.18
N LYS A 82 -4.18 24.24 -3.99
CA LYS A 82 -4.19 25.53 -4.69
C LYS A 82 -4.29 26.64 -3.65
N THR A 83 -3.43 27.66 -3.77
CA THR A 83 -3.50 28.84 -2.91
C THR A 83 -4.82 29.55 -3.13
N GLU A 84 -5.62 29.66 -2.07
CA GLU A 84 -6.89 30.38 -2.11
C GLU A 84 -6.68 31.82 -1.66
N LYS A 85 -7.04 32.78 -2.51
CA LYS A 85 -6.92 34.22 -2.22
C LYS A 85 -8.29 34.85 -2.10
N ARG A 86 -8.51 35.67 -1.07
CA ARG A 86 -9.77 36.38 -0.85
C ARG A 86 -9.53 37.76 -0.26
N ILE A 87 -10.10 38.78 -0.89
CA ILE A 87 -10.20 40.10 -0.28
C ILE A 87 -11.33 40.05 0.76
N ILE A 88 -10.98 40.30 2.02
CA ILE A 88 -11.93 40.39 3.13
C ILE A 88 -12.11 41.84 3.55
N ARG A 89 -13.34 42.18 3.95
CA ARG A 89 -13.64 43.46 4.63
C ARG A 89 -13.85 43.17 6.11
N VAL A 90 -13.07 43.85 6.93
CA VAL A 90 -13.10 43.77 8.38
C VAL A 90 -13.81 45.01 8.91
N TYR A 91 -14.93 44.81 9.60
CA TYR A 91 -15.72 45.89 10.20
C TYR A 91 -15.51 45.90 11.70
N GLU A 92 -15.45 47.09 12.26
CA GLU A 92 -15.23 47.37 13.68
C GLU A 92 -16.22 46.62 14.58
N ASN A 93 -15.72 46.11 15.72
CA ASN A 93 -16.53 45.43 16.74
C ASN A 93 -17.36 44.22 16.25
N MET A 94 -17.03 43.65 15.08
CA MET A 94 -17.65 42.41 14.62
C MET A 94 -16.83 41.17 14.97
N ILE A 95 -17.55 40.07 15.21
CA ILE A 95 -17.00 38.73 15.14
C ILE A 95 -17.46 38.12 13.83
N LYS A 96 -16.53 37.74 12.95
CA LYS A 96 -16.86 37.15 11.65
C LYS A 96 -16.11 35.85 11.43
N SER A 97 -16.82 34.83 10.96
CA SER A 97 -16.24 33.54 10.61
C SER A 97 -16.05 33.43 9.09
N TYR A 98 -14.90 32.94 8.66
CA TYR A 98 -14.62 32.58 7.28
C TYR A 98 -14.26 31.10 7.21
N GLN A 99 -14.98 30.37 6.36
CA GLN A 99 -14.70 28.97 6.08
C GLN A 99 -14.20 28.81 4.64
N PHE A 100 -13.12 28.06 4.48
CA PHE A 100 -12.48 27.76 3.19
C PHE A 100 -12.52 26.27 2.93
N ARG A 101 -12.72 25.88 1.68
CA ARG A 101 -12.47 24.52 1.19
C ARG A 101 -11.35 24.61 0.17
N LEU A 102 -10.19 24.05 0.49
CA LEU A 102 -9.04 24.12 -0.40
C LEU A 102 -9.15 23.05 -1.48
N LYS A 103 -8.86 23.41 -2.73
CA LYS A 103 -8.81 22.46 -3.83
C LYS A 103 -7.41 21.87 -3.95
N LYS A 104 -7.31 20.54 -4.11
CA LYS A 104 -6.01 19.88 -4.34
C LYS A 104 -5.38 20.39 -5.65
N LEU A 105 -4.05 20.39 -5.69
CA LEU A 105 -3.33 20.59 -6.95
C LEU A 105 -3.51 19.36 -7.85
N ASP A 106 -3.45 19.60 -9.16
CA ASP A 106 -3.48 18.55 -10.16
C ASP A 106 -2.05 18.22 -10.61
N VAL A 107 -1.85 16.97 -10.99
CA VAL A 107 -0.57 16.42 -11.46
C VAL A 107 -0.80 15.72 -12.79
N ASN A 108 -0.01 16.08 -13.80
CA ASN A 108 0.07 15.32 -15.04
C ASN A 108 1.26 14.38 -14.92
N LEU A 109 0.98 13.08 -14.95
CA LEU A 109 1.98 12.03 -14.78
C LEU A 109 2.12 11.23 -16.08
N SER A 110 3.33 11.20 -16.62
CA SER A 110 3.71 10.29 -17.70
C SER A 110 4.41 9.08 -17.09
N ILE A 111 3.77 7.91 -17.20
CA ILE A 111 4.27 6.64 -16.69
C ILE A 111 4.78 5.81 -17.87
N LYS A 112 6.03 5.40 -17.81
CA LYS A 112 6.62 4.43 -18.72
C LYS A 112 6.87 3.14 -17.96
N VAL A 113 6.19 2.07 -18.35
CA VAL A 113 6.35 0.75 -17.73
C VAL A 113 7.05 -0.19 -18.70
N THR A 114 8.02 -0.96 -18.21
CA THR A 114 8.66 -2.04 -18.93
C THR A 114 8.35 -3.35 -18.21
N PRO A 115 7.67 -4.31 -18.85
CA PRO A 115 7.16 -4.29 -20.23
C PRO A 115 5.96 -3.34 -20.41
N PHE A 116 5.74 -2.86 -21.64
CA PHE A 116 4.75 -1.81 -21.94
C PHE A 116 3.29 -2.26 -21.75
N ASP A 117 3.05 -3.57 -21.83
CA ASP A 117 1.74 -4.22 -21.68
C ASP A 117 1.45 -4.64 -20.23
N ALA A 118 2.23 -4.13 -19.27
CA ALA A 118 1.93 -4.28 -17.85
C ALA A 118 0.61 -3.58 -17.49
N LEU A 119 -0.17 -4.22 -16.64
CA LEU A 119 -1.39 -3.67 -16.06
C LEU A 119 -1.01 -2.65 -14.98
N ILE A 120 -1.50 -1.42 -15.12
CA ILE A 120 -1.33 -0.35 -14.15
C ILE A 120 -2.61 -0.23 -13.35
N ASN A 121 -2.54 -0.36 -12.04
CA ASN A 121 -3.64 -0.15 -11.12
C ASN A 121 -3.33 1.06 -10.22
N ILE A 122 -4.18 2.08 -10.29
CA ILE A 122 -4.09 3.32 -9.50
C ILE A 122 -5.36 3.41 -8.67
N ASP A 123 -5.24 3.29 -7.35
CA ASP A 123 -6.35 3.31 -6.37
C ASP A 123 -7.51 2.37 -6.72
N GLY A 124 -7.19 1.17 -7.22
CA GLY A 124 -8.17 0.16 -7.61
C GLY A 124 -8.65 0.26 -9.06
N LYS A 125 -8.36 1.35 -9.78
CA LYS A 125 -8.70 1.52 -11.20
C LYS A 125 -7.58 0.96 -12.08
N LYS A 126 -7.95 0.05 -12.98
CA LYS A 126 -7.02 -0.67 -13.87
C LYS A 126 -6.92 -0.03 -15.25
N TYR A 127 -5.70 0.03 -15.78
CA TYR A 127 -5.36 0.59 -17.08
C TYR A 127 -4.33 -0.30 -17.79
N LEU A 128 -4.46 -0.46 -19.09
CA LEU A 128 -3.53 -1.20 -19.95
C LEU A 128 -3.06 -0.29 -21.09
N ASN A 129 -1.78 -0.36 -21.45
CA ASN A 129 -1.19 0.43 -22.54
C ASN A 129 -1.46 1.95 -22.44
N LYS A 130 -1.54 2.48 -21.21
CA LYS A 130 -1.77 3.90 -20.94
C LYS A 130 -0.56 4.48 -20.23
N ASN A 131 -0.08 5.61 -20.74
CA ASN A 131 1.11 6.30 -20.23
C ASN A 131 0.80 7.66 -19.60
N GLU A 132 -0.29 8.33 -19.94
CA GLU A 132 -0.61 9.66 -19.38
C GLU A 132 -1.77 9.62 -18.39
N PHE A 133 -1.58 10.24 -17.23
CA PHE A 133 -2.55 10.27 -16.14
C PHE A 133 -2.70 11.67 -15.58
N HIS A 134 -3.95 12.04 -15.29
CA HIS A 134 -4.28 13.25 -14.57
C HIS A 134 -4.75 12.86 -13.17
N LEU A 135 -3.96 13.20 -12.16
CA LEU A 135 -4.15 12.77 -10.77
C LEU A 135 -4.21 13.99 -9.85
N SER A 136 -4.80 13.82 -8.66
CA SER A 136 -4.71 14.86 -7.64
C SER A 136 -3.35 14.74 -6.93
N SER A 137 -2.85 15.81 -6.33
CA SER A 137 -1.55 15.79 -5.64
C SER A 137 -1.58 15.06 -4.28
N GLU A 138 -2.41 14.03 -4.13
CA GLU A 138 -2.43 13.18 -2.94
C GLU A 138 -1.54 11.95 -3.09
N SER A 139 -1.42 11.17 -2.02
CA SER A 139 -0.76 9.87 -2.08
C SER A 139 -1.69 8.88 -2.78
N HIS A 140 -1.23 8.33 -3.89
CA HIS A 140 -1.95 7.33 -4.68
C HIS A 140 -1.27 5.96 -4.54
N LEU A 141 -2.06 4.90 -4.43
CA LEU A 141 -1.56 3.53 -4.42
C LEU A 141 -1.40 3.03 -5.86
N PHE A 142 -0.16 2.80 -6.24
CA PHE A 142 0.18 2.18 -7.52
C PHE A 142 0.45 0.70 -7.34
N LEU A 143 -0.10 -0.11 -8.23
CA LEU A 143 0.19 -1.53 -8.37
C LEU A 143 0.41 -1.81 -9.86
N PHE A 144 1.58 -2.36 -10.19
CA PHE A 144 1.96 -2.75 -11.54
C PHE A 144 2.06 -4.26 -11.60
N GLU A 145 1.37 -4.89 -12.54
CA GLU A 145 1.24 -6.34 -12.64
C GLU A 145 1.44 -6.79 -14.08
N LYS A 146 2.22 -7.86 -14.26
CA LYS A 146 2.34 -8.56 -15.53
C LYS A 146 2.62 -10.04 -15.28
N THR A 147 1.95 -10.92 -16.02
CA THR A 147 2.20 -12.37 -15.97
C THR A 147 3.67 -12.66 -16.25
N GLY A 148 4.29 -13.47 -15.39
CA GLY A 148 5.73 -13.75 -15.41
C GLY A 148 6.61 -12.70 -14.73
N TYR A 149 6.08 -11.56 -14.29
CA TYR A 149 6.88 -10.53 -13.62
C TYR A 149 6.43 -10.35 -12.17
N GLU A 150 7.36 -9.92 -11.33
CA GLU A 150 7.07 -9.53 -9.95
C GLU A 150 6.15 -8.31 -9.96
N SER A 151 5.13 -8.34 -9.10
CA SER A 151 4.24 -7.20 -8.96
C SER A 151 4.95 -6.11 -8.16
N TYR A 152 4.83 -4.87 -8.63
CA TYR A 152 5.41 -3.71 -7.95
C TYR A 152 4.29 -2.87 -7.34
N ARG A 153 4.30 -2.71 -6.01
CA ARG A 153 3.28 -1.97 -5.26
C ARG A 153 3.93 -0.85 -4.46
N LYS A 154 3.46 0.40 -4.61
CA LYS A 154 3.98 1.54 -3.86
C LYS A 154 2.97 2.67 -3.72
N HIS A 155 2.95 3.29 -2.54
CA HIS A 155 2.30 4.59 -2.35
C HIS A 155 3.23 5.69 -2.86
N LEU A 156 2.76 6.48 -3.82
CA LEU A 156 3.51 7.59 -4.39
C LEU A 156 2.73 8.89 -4.22
N TYR A 157 3.45 9.92 -3.79
CA TYR A 157 2.96 11.28 -3.67
C TYR A 157 3.75 12.15 -4.65
N PHE A 158 3.03 12.91 -5.46
CA PHE A 158 3.63 13.82 -6.41
C PHE A 158 3.22 15.26 -6.08
N LYS A 159 4.20 16.14 -5.95
CA LYS A 159 3.96 17.59 -5.97
C LYS A 159 3.56 18.02 -7.37
N SER A 160 2.82 19.13 -7.45
CA SER A 160 2.25 19.69 -8.67
C SER A 160 3.21 19.79 -9.87
N GLY A 161 2.63 19.88 -11.06
CA GLY A 161 3.33 20.01 -12.33
C GLY A 161 3.49 18.68 -13.06
N ASP A 162 4.22 18.72 -14.17
CA ASP A 162 4.46 17.54 -15.01
C ASP A 162 5.52 16.64 -14.37
N ARG A 163 5.24 15.33 -14.36
CA ARG A 163 6.09 14.30 -13.74
C ARG A 163 6.26 13.13 -14.67
N GLN A 164 7.43 12.50 -14.58
CA GLN A 164 7.73 11.24 -15.26
C GLN A 164 8.02 10.16 -14.22
N LEU A 165 7.45 8.98 -14.43
CA LEU A 165 7.69 7.79 -13.61
C LEU A 165 8.07 6.64 -14.55
N GLU A 166 9.29 6.12 -14.39
CA GLU A 166 9.74 4.94 -15.11
C GLU A 166 9.75 3.73 -14.16
N ILE A 167 9.05 2.67 -14.54
CA ILE A 167 8.97 1.41 -13.80
C ILE A 167 9.46 0.29 -14.71
N SER A 168 10.43 -0.49 -14.23
CA SER A 168 10.83 -1.74 -14.87
C SER A 168 10.48 -2.88 -13.94
N LEU A 169 9.60 -3.78 -14.38
CA LEU A 169 9.23 -4.95 -13.60
C LEU A 169 10.33 -6.00 -13.70
N GLU A 170 10.63 -6.63 -12.56
CA GLU A 170 11.57 -7.74 -12.49
C GLU A 170 10.87 -9.04 -12.90
N LYS A 171 11.60 -9.93 -13.58
CA LYS A 171 11.07 -11.24 -13.95
C LYS A 171 11.01 -12.14 -12.73
N LYS A 172 9.95 -12.94 -12.63
CA LYS A 172 9.84 -13.98 -11.61
C LYS A 172 10.98 -14.98 -11.73
N SER A 173 11.61 -15.35 -10.62
CA SER A 173 12.79 -16.21 -10.63
C SER A 173 12.44 -17.69 -10.48
N ILE A 174 13.25 -18.57 -11.09
CA ILE A 174 13.11 -20.03 -10.90
C ILE A 174 13.41 -20.41 -9.44
N SER A 175 14.43 -19.79 -8.83
CA SER A 175 14.75 -20.00 -7.41
C SER A 175 13.61 -19.57 -6.48
N GLY A 176 12.92 -18.48 -6.80
CA GLY A 176 11.73 -18.05 -6.07
C GLY A 176 10.58 -19.05 -6.16
N ALA A 177 10.39 -19.70 -7.31
CA ALA A 177 9.40 -20.76 -7.47
C ALA A 177 9.80 -22.02 -6.67
N PHE A 178 11.07 -22.41 -6.75
CA PHE A 178 11.64 -23.58 -6.07
C PHE A 178 11.41 -23.53 -4.55
N ILE A 179 11.81 -22.43 -3.89
CA ILE A 179 11.69 -22.30 -2.42
C ILE A 179 10.22 -22.41 -2.00
N ARG A 180 9.31 -21.76 -2.73
CA ARG A 180 7.88 -21.80 -2.44
C ARG A 180 7.31 -23.22 -2.56
N SER A 181 7.66 -23.94 -3.63
CA SER A 181 7.21 -25.34 -3.80
C SER A 181 7.84 -26.31 -2.80
N ALA A 182 9.06 -26.05 -2.32
CA ALA A 182 9.68 -26.85 -1.27
C ALA A 182 8.95 -26.69 0.08
N VAL A 183 8.47 -25.48 0.38
CA VAL A 183 7.69 -25.20 1.59
C VAL A 183 6.27 -25.77 1.50
N LEU A 184 5.56 -25.48 0.40
CA LEU A 184 4.18 -25.90 0.22
C LEU A 184 3.92 -26.36 -1.23
N PRO A 185 3.51 -27.62 -1.44
CA PRO A 185 3.17 -28.10 -2.77
C PRO A 185 2.13 -27.22 -3.48
N GLY A 186 2.40 -26.87 -4.74
CA GLY A 186 1.57 -25.97 -5.56
C GLY A 186 1.89 -24.47 -5.42
N TRP A 187 2.59 -24.03 -4.39
CA TRP A 187 2.82 -22.59 -4.17
C TRP A 187 3.79 -21.99 -5.19
N GLY A 188 4.86 -22.70 -5.56
CA GLY A 188 5.77 -22.27 -6.62
C GLY A 188 5.09 -22.23 -7.99
N GLN A 189 4.18 -23.16 -8.26
CA GLN A 189 3.37 -23.16 -9.49
C GLN A 189 2.39 -21.99 -9.52
N ALA A 190 1.76 -21.65 -8.40
CA ALA A 190 0.94 -20.44 -8.28
C ALA A 190 1.78 -19.18 -8.56
N TYR A 191 2.97 -19.08 -7.97
CA TYR A 191 3.91 -18.01 -8.22
C TYR A 191 4.29 -17.93 -9.71
N GLN A 192 4.47 -19.06 -10.41
CA GLN A 192 4.72 -19.12 -11.85
C GLN A 192 3.48 -18.86 -12.74
N ASP A 193 2.35 -18.43 -12.17
CA ASP A 193 1.08 -18.19 -12.87
C ASP A 193 0.52 -19.45 -13.57
N LYS A 194 0.75 -20.63 -12.99
CA LYS A 194 0.28 -21.93 -13.50
C LYS A 194 -1.00 -22.38 -12.79
N HIS A 195 -2.14 -21.89 -13.26
CA HIS A 195 -3.43 -22.06 -12.59
C HIS A 195 -3.92 -23.51 -12.43
N ASN A 196 -3.54 -24.44 -13.30
CA ASN A 196 -3.94 -25.85 -13.14
C ASN A 196 -3.06 -26.55 -12.10
N LYS A 197 -1.74 -26.34 -12.19
CA LYS A 197 -0.76 -27.05 -11.34
C LYS A 197 -0.75 -26.55 -9.90
N GLN A 198 -1.16 -25.30 -9.64
CA GLN A 198 -1.27 -24.78 -8.28
C GLN A 198 -2.27 -25.56 -7.40
N TYR A 199 -3.20 -26.32 -7.99
CA TYR A 199 -4.18 -27.12 -7.25
C TYR A 199 -3.88 -28.63 -7.29
N ILE A 200 -3.32 -29.13 -8.39
CA ILE A 200 -3.01 -30.56 -8.56
C ILE A 200 -2.03 -31.05 -7.49
N PHE A 201 -0.93 -30.33 -7.28
CA PHE A 201 0.09 -30.73 -6.31
C PHE A 201 -0.39 -30.75 -4.86
N PRO A 202 -1.07 -29.71 -4.34
CA PRO A 202 -1.61 -29.76 -2.99
C PRO A 202 -2.63 -30.88 -2.82
N LEU A 203 -3.51 -31.12 -3.80
CA LEU A 203 -4.50 -32.19 -3.74
C LEU A 203 -3.83 -33.57 -3.67
N LEU A 204 -2.85 -33.84 -4.55
CA LEU A 204 -2.14 -35.11 -4.60
C LEU A 204 -1.30 -35.33 -3.34
N PHE A 205 -0.64 -34.28 -2.84
CA PHE A 205 0.13 -34.35 -1.61
C PHE A 205 -0.76 -34.60 -0.40
N ALA A 206 -1.92 -33.93 -0.30
CA ALA A 206 -2.89 -34.19 0.76
C ALA A 206 -3.44 -35.61 0.70
N SER A 207 -3.82 -36.08 -0.48
CA SER A 207 -4.35 -37.44 -0.69
C SER A 207 -3.33 -38.52 -0.26
N THR A 208 -2.09 -38.43 -0.71
CA THR A 208 -1.03 -39.39 -0.33
C THR A 208 -0.65 -39.28 1.14
N SER A 209 -0.69 -38.08 1.73
CA SER A 209 -0.44 -37.88 3.16
C SER A 209 -1.54 -38.51 4.03
N ILE A 210 -2.81 -38.38 3.63
CA ILE A 210 -3.94 -39.07 4.27
C ILE A 210 -3.77 -40.58 4.12
N GLY A 211 -3.45 -41.07 2.92
CA GLY A 211 -3.15 -42.48 2.69
C GLY A 211 -2.01 -42.99 3.57
N THR A 212 -0.95 -42.21 3.73
CA THR A 212 0.17 -42.50 4.64
C THR A 212 -0.32 -42.63 6.08
N ALA A 213 -1.09 -41.66 6.59
CA ALA A 213 -1.62 -41.72 7.95
C ALA A 213 -2.49 -42.96 8.18
N LEU A 214 -3.43 -43.24 7.27
CA LEU A 214 -4.29 -44.42 7.36
C LEU A 214 -3.50 -45.72 7.27
N SER A 215 -2.50 -45.80 6.39
CA SER A 215 -1.65 -46.98 6.25
C SER A 215 -0.78 -47.25 7.48
N ILE A 216 -0.33 -46.20 8.19
CA ILE A 216 0.41 -46.33 9.44
C ILE A 216 -0.53 -46.87 10.54
N ILE A 217 -1.74 -46.35 10.64
CA ILE A 217 -2.75 -46.85 11.59
C ILE A 217 -3.05 -48.32 11.31
N ASN A 218 -3.30 -48.68 10.04
CA ASN A 218 -3.57 -50.06 9.64
C ASN A 218 -2.39 -50.99 9.98
N TYR A 219 -1.16 -50.59 9.65
CA TYR A 219 0.04 -51.34 9.98
C TYR A 219 0.18 -51.58 11.49
N ASN A 220 -0.01 -50.55 12.32
CA ASN A 220 0.08 -50.69 13.78
C ASN A 220 -0.98 -51.67 14.31
N ASN A 221 -2.22 -51.58 13.83
CA ASN A 221 -3.28 -52.52 14.20
C ASN A 221 -2.94 -53.95 13.78
N SER A 222 -2.43 -54.15 12.56
CA SER A 222 -2.01 -55.48 12.08
C SER A 222 -0.85 -56.06 12.89
N VAL A 223 0.09 -55.22 13.34
CA VAL A 223 1.18 -55.64 14.26
C VAL A 223 0.59 -56.16 15.57
N ASP A 224 -0.38 -55.46 16.16
CA ASP A 224 -1.00 -55.86 17.43
C ASP A 224 -1.80 -57.15 17.31
N ILE A 225 -2.52 -57.34 16.21
CA ILE A 225 -3.27 -58.58 15.91
C ILE A 225 -2.30 -59.75 15.73
N TYR A 226 -1.26 -59.58 14.91
CA TYR A 226 -0.26 -60.62 14.69
C TYR A 226 0.45 -61.02 15.98
N ASN A 227 0.87 -60.04 16.80
CA ASN A 227 1.50 -60.32 18.09
C ASN A 227 0.59 -61.12 19.02
N SER A 228 -0.71 -60.79 19.02
CA SER A 228 -1.73 -61.50 19.81
C SER A 228 -1.94 -62.93 19.31
N ALA A 229 -2.04 -63.14 18.00
CA ALA A 229 -2.16 -64.47 17.39
C ALA A 229 -0.92 -65.32 17.62
N LYS A 230 0.27 -64.72 17.48
CA LYS A 230 1.57 -65.35 17.77
C LYS A 230 1.68 -65.77 19.23
N PHE A 231 1.24 -64.93 20.17
CA PHE A 231 1.19 -65.27 21.59
C PHE A 231 0.31 -66.50 21.83
N ASN A 232 -0.92 -66.51 21.31
CA ASN A 232 -1.84 -67.64 21.47
C ASN A 232 -1.27 -68.95 20.90
N TYR A 233 -0.61 -68.88 19.74
CA TYR A 233 0.08 -70.02 19.15
C TYR A 233 1.20 -70.55 20.06
N GLN A 234 2.08 -69.66 20.54
CA GLN A 234 3.25 -70.01 21.36
C GLN A 234 2.90 -70.64 22.72
N TYR A 235 1.77 -70.27 23.32
CA TYR A 235 1.35 -70.72 24.64
C TYR A 235 0.21 -71.75 24.61
N SER A 236 -0.05 -72.37 23.46
CA SER A 236 -1.05 -73.45 23.32
C SER A 236 -0.46 -74.83 23.64
N PHE A 237 -1.09 -75.60 24.53
CA PHE A 237 -0.59 -76.90 25.03
C PHE A 237 -1.30 -78.14 24.46
N LYS A 238 -2.42 -77.97 23.74
CA LYS A 238 -3.21 -79.07 23.14
C LYS A 238 -2.95 -79.15 21.63
N GLU A 239 -2.55 -80.33 21.15
CA GLU A 239 -2.20 -80.56 19.74
C GLU A 239 -3.33 -80.23 18.75
N SER A 240 -4.60 -80.46 19.11
CA SER A 240 -5.78 -80.07 18.31
C SER A 240 -5.91 -78.56 18.11
N ASP A 241 -5.49 -77.78 19.10
CA ASP A 241 -5.69 -76.32 19.14
C ASP A 241 -4.49 -75.59 18.50
N VAL A 242 -3.31 -76.22 18.50
CA VAL A 242 -2.08 -75.70 17.89
C VAL A 242 -2.26 -75.41 16.40
N ASN A 243 -2.95 -76.28 15.65
CA ASN A 243 -3.20 -76.09 14.22
C ASN A 243 -4.12 -74.88 13.96
N PHE A 244 -5.13 -74.68 14.80
CA PHE A 244 -6.04 -73.55 14.70
C PHE A 244 -5.32 -72.22 14.96
N TYR A 245 -4.51 -72.15 16.03
CA TYR A 245 -3.73 -70.95 16.32
C TYR A 245 -2.60 -70.69 15.32
N ARG A 246 -2.02 -71.75 14.73
CA ARG A 246 -1.07 -71.60 13.61
C ARG A 246 -1.73 -70.90 12.43
N ASN A 247 -2.89 -71.40 11.99
CA ASN A 247 -3.59 -70.82 10.83
C ASN A 247 -3.97 -69.36 11.07
N GLN A 248 -4.46 -69.00 12.27
CA GLN A 248 -4.75 -67.60 12.61
C GLN A 248 -3.50 -66.70 12.64
N MET A 249 -2.38 -67.22 13.14
CA MET A 249 -1.11 -66.49 13.11
C MET A 249 -0.62 -66.28 11.66
N GLU A 250 -0.72 -67.30 10.80
CA GLU A 250 -0.34 -67.21 9.39
C GLU A 250 -1.22 -66.21 8.63
N GLU A 251 -2.54 -66.20 8.89
CA GLU A 251 -3.47 -65.23 8.32
C GLU A 251 -3.13 -63.80 8.74
N SER A 252 -2.98 -63.55 10.04
CA SER A 252 -2.58 -62.22 10.56
C SER A 252 -1.18 -61.78 10.12
N TYR A 253 -0.27 -62.73 9.85
CA TYR A 253 1.04 -62.43 9.26
C TYR A 253 0.91 -61.91 7.82
N ASN A 254 0.06 -62.55 7.00
CA ASN A 254 -0.20 -62.08 5.64
C ASN A 254 -0.87 -60.69 5.64
N ASP A 255 -1.80 -60.45 6.55
CA ASP A 255 -2.41 -59.11 6.73
C ASP A 255 -1.38 -58.06 7.14
N LEU A 256 -0.45 -58.41 8.03
CA LEU A 256 0.67 -57.55 8.43
C LEU A 256 1.58 -57.23 7.23
N GLU A 257 1.93 -58.22 6.41
CA GLU A 257 2.77 -58.02 5.22
C GLU A 257 2.08 -57.08 4.21
N ASN A 258 0.78 -57.28 3.97
CA ASN A 258 -0.02 -56.39 3.12
C ASN A 258 -0.09 -54.96 3.68
N ALA A 259 -0.29 -54.81 5.00
CA ALA A 259 -0.29 -53.52 5.65
C ALA A 259 1.08 -52.82 5.57
N GLU A 260 2.18 -53.59 5.69
CA GLU A 260 3.54 -53.08 5.52
C GLU A 260 3.78 -52.59 4.09
N LEU A 261 3.33 -53.35 3.08
CA LEU A 261 3.42 -52.98 1.68
C LEU A 261 2.66 -51.68 1.38
N MET A 262 1.43 -51.56 1.87
CA MET A 262 0.62 -50.34 1.72
C MET A 262 1.26 -49.14 2.41
N ARG A 263 1.83 -49.33 3.60
CA ARG A 263 2.57 -48.27 4.32
C ARG A 263 3.78 -47.79 3.54
N LYS A 264 4.60 -48.70 3.01
CA LYS A 264 5.75 -48.37 2.16
C LYS A 264 5.30 -47.62 0.90
N PHE A 265 4.26 -48.11 0.24
CA PHE A 265 3.72 -47.49 -0.97
C PHE A 265 3.31 -46.03 -0.74
N PHE A 266 2.52 -45.75 0.30
CA PHE A 266 2.06 -44.39 0.55
C PHE A 266 3.18 -43.44 1.01
N ILE A 267 4.09 -43.90 1.88
CA ILE A 267 5.24 -43.09 2.31
C ILE A 267 6.10 -42.69 1.09
N ILE A 268 6.45 -43.67 0.25
CA ILE A 268 7.24 -43.42 -0.96
C ILE A 268 6.48 -42.49 -1.92
N SER A 269 5.17 -42.69 -2.07
CA SER A 269 4.33 -41.84 -2.92
C SER A 269 4.29 -40.40 -2.42
N THR A 270 4.11 -40.15 -1.12
CA THR A 270 4.11 -38.80 -0.54
C THR A 270 5.43 -38.08 -0.78
N ILE A 271 6.56 -38.77 -0.56
CA ILE A 271 7.90 -38.20 -0.82
C ILE A 271 8.08 -37.91 -2.31
N SER A 272 7.66 -38.85 -3.17
CA SER A 272 7.78 -38.71 -4.63
C SER A 272 6.96 -37.54 -5.17
N VAL A 273 5.73 -37.36 -4.67
CA VAL A 273 4.86 -36.23 -5.02
C VAL A 273 5.47 -34.90 -4.60
N TRP A 274 6.01 -34.83 -3.38
CA TRP A 274 6.68 -33.62 -2.90
C TRP A 274 7.91 -33.26 -3.75
N LEU A 275 8.78 -34.24 -4.04
CA LEU A 275 9.96 -34.06 -4.88
C LEU A 275 9.57 -33.63 -6.30
N TRP A 276 8.60 -34.31 -6.91
CA TRP A 276 8.13 -33.99 -8.27
C TRP A 276 7.55 -32.58 -8.36
N ASN A 277 6.79 -32.15 -7.35
CA ASN A 277 6.29 -30.79 -7.24
C ASN A 277 7.41 -29.73 -7.24
N VAL A 278 8.53 -29.99 -6.58
CA VAL A 278 9.68 -29.07 -6.58
C VAL A 278 10.38 -29.07 -7.94
N ILE A 279 10.66 -30.26 -8.49
CA ILE A 279 11.33 -30.43 -9.79
C ILE A 279 10.54 -29.78 -10.93
N ASP A 280 9.20 -29.88 -10.92
CA ASP A 280 8.32 -29.26 -11.92
C ASP A 280 8.53 -27.74 -12.04
N THR A 281 8.93 -27.05 -10.97
CA THR A 281 9.21 -25.60 -11.00
C THR A 281 10.45 -25.24 -11.82
N ILE A 282 11.41 -26.16 -11.91
CA ILE A 282 12.64 -25.98 -12.67
C ILE A 282 12.40 -26.36 -14.14
N ILE A 283 11.74 -27.50 -14.37
CA ILE A 283 11.47 -28.02 -15.73
C ILE A 283 10.54 -27.08 -16.49
N VAL A 284 9.51 -26.57 -15.82
CA VAL A 284 8.54 -25.66 -16.42
C VAL A 284 8.76 -24.28 -15.80
N PRO A 285 9.52 -23.38 -16.45
CA PRO A 285 9.85 -22.07 -15.91
C PRO A 285 8.64 -21.12 -15.93
N PRO A 286 8.76 -19.90 -15.34
CA PRO A 286 7.70 -18.90 -15.40
C PRO A 286 7.49 -18.35 -16.83
N LYS A 287 6.26 -17.93 -17.13
CA LYS A 287 5.75 -17.61 -18.48
C LYS A 287 6.50 -16.54 -19.28
N TRP A 288 7.30 -15.68 -18.66
CA TRP A 288 8.09 -14.67 -19.39
C TRP A 288 9.13 -15.28 -20.34
N GLN A 289 9.46 -16.56 -20.18
CA GLN A 289 10.39 -17.26 -21.05
C GLN A 289 9.78 -17.55 -22.44
N ASP A 290 8.45 -17.68 -22.52
CA ASP A 290 7.74 -17.84 -23.79
C ASP A 290 7.85 -16.57 -24.66
N GLU A 291 7.86 -15.38 -24.05
CA GLU A 291 8.09 -14.11 -24.75
C GLU A 291 9.50 -14.01 -25.33
N ILE A 292 10.52 -14.55 -24.64
CA ILE A 292 11.89 -14.61 -25.16
C ILE A 292 11.95 -15.50 -26.40
N LEU A 293 11.30 -16.66 -26.36
CA LEU A 293 11.25 -17.58 -27.51
C LEU A 293 10.52 -16.95 -28.71
N ILE A 294 9.39 -16.28 -28.47
CA ILE A 294 8.62 -15.59 -29.52
C ILE A 294 9.43 -14.44 -30.13
N SER A 295 10.05 -13.58 -29.31
CA SER A 295 10.85 -12.45 -29.80
C SER A 295 12.07 -12.91 -30.60
N THR A 296 12.76 -13.96 -30.15
CA THR A 296 13.90 -14.55 -30.87
C THR A 296 13.48 -15.14 -32.22
N ASN A 297 12.35 -15.84 -32.27
CA ASN A 297 11.81 -16.40 -33.52
C ASN A 297 11.35 -15.30 -34.51
N LEU A 298 10.73 -14.23 -34.02
CA LEU A 298 10.35 -13.08 -34.85
C LEU A 298 11.58 -12.37 -35.44
N GLN A 299 12.65 -12.21 -34.65
CA GLN A 299 13.89 -11.61 -35.12
C GLN A 299 14.58 -12.48 -36.18
N ASN A 300 14.64 -13.80 -35.97
CA ASN A 300 15.19 -14.74 -36.96
C ASN A 300 14.38 -14.78 -38.27
N ASN A 301 13.05 -14.67 -38.20
CA ASN A 301 12.20 -14.58 -39.40
C ASN A 301 12.36 -13.24 -40.15
N ARG A 302 12.62 -12.13 -39.47
CA ARG A 302 12.95 -10.85 -40.12
C ARG A 302 14.30 -10.93 -40.85
N ILE A 303 15.32 -11.49 -40.20
CA ILE A 303 16.64 -11.67 -40.82
C ILE A 303 16.54 -12.59 -42.05
N SER A 304 15.79 -13.70 -41.98
CA SER A 304 15.64 -14.63 -43.11
C SER A 304 14.84 -14.05 -44.28
N THR A 305 13.88 -13.15 -44.02
CA THR A 305 13.15 -12.43 -45.08
C THR A 305 14.01 -11.34 -45.72
N GLU A 306 14.77 -10.56 -44.96
CA GLU A 306 15.73 -9.57 -45.51
C GLU A 306 16.80 -10.23 -46.40
N PHE A 307 17.36 -11.37 -45.98
CA PHE A 307 18.30 -12.13 -46.81
C PHE A 307 17.68 -12.66 -48.11
N LYS A 308 16.39 -13.01 -48.12
CA LYS A 308 15.67 -13.45 -49.34
C LYS A 308 15.43 -12.31 -50.34
N PHE A 309 15.29 -11.07 -49.87
CA PHE A 309 15.11 -9.90 -50.74
C PHE A 309 16.43 -9.35 -51.29
N SER A 310 17.58 -9.65 -50.66
CA SER A 310 18.90 -9.20 -51.09
C SER A 310 19.56 -10.04 -52.21
N ILE A 311 18.97 -11.16 -52.62
CA ILE A 311 19.55 -12.10 -53.62
C ILE A 311 18.75 -12.06 -54.94
N ARG A 312 18.30 -10.89 -55.38
CA ARG A 312 17.66 -10.71 -56.69
C ARG A 312 18.22 -9.52 -57.43
#